data_AF-A0A1M4M6G8-F1
#
_entry.id   AF-A0A1M4M6G8-F1
#
_cell.length_a   1.000
_cell.length_b   1.000
_cell.length_c   1.000
_cell.angle_alpha   90.00
_cell.angle_beta   90.00
_cell.angle_gamma   90.00
#
_symmetry.space_group_name_H-M   'P 1'
#
loop_
_entity.id
_entity.type
_entity.pdbx_description
1 polymer ?
#
loop_
_entity_poly.entity_id
_entity_poly.type
_entity_poly.pdbx_seq_one_letter_code
_entity_poly.pdbx_strand_id
1 'polypeptide(L)'
;MKFVEYNFLNILKLQLFFGVIILSFRSKSMIRKLRSCSGLSLIELLFTISILGIVMISIAPLMINSNKINRKSESLYNATLLAQGYMESIKASDCITVGRTVEIHDNTQVIIDIEKVVKYDHFYKVTIEVLQDHELIERFEGYKIIMR
;
A
#
# COMPACT_ATOMS: atom_id res chain seq x y z
N MET A 1 7.85 -2.89 -15.67
CA MET A 1 7.67 -4.17 -14.96
C MET A 1 8.87 -5.12 -15.08
N LYS A 2 9.50 -5.26 -16.26
CA LYS A 2 10.67 -6.15 -16.48
C LYS A 2 11.95 -5.87 -15.65
N PHE A 3 12.11 -4.67 -15.10
CA PHE A 3 13.32 -4.26 -14.36
C PHE A 3 13.35 -4.78 -12.90
N VAL A 4 12.18 -5.00 -12.29
CA VAL A 4 12.07 -5.55 -10.92
C VAL A 4 12.29 -7.07 -10.95
N GLU A 5 11.78 -7.73 -11.99
CA GLU A 5 11.95 -9.17 -12.21
C GLU A 5 13.42 -9.56 -12.42
N TYR A 6 14.17 -8.77 -13.21
CA TYR A 6 15.60 -9.01 -13.45
C TYR A 6 16.46 -8.86 -12.18
N ASN A 7 16.14 -7.87 -11.34
CA ASN A 7 16.81 -7.71 -10.05
C ASN A 7 16.47 -8.84 -9.07
N PHE A 8 15.22 -9.28 -9.04
CA PHE A 8 14.80 -10.38 -8.19
C PHE A 8 15.49 -11.71 -8.57
N LEU A 9 15.59 -12.01 -9.87
CA LEU A 9 16.24 -13.22 -10.36
C LEU A 9 17.75 -13.22 -10.08
N ASN A 10 18.40 -12.06 -10.17
CA ASN A 10 19.83 -11.91 -9.82
C ASN A 10 20.07 -12.04 -8.31
N ILE A 11 19.17 -11.50 -7.48
CA ILE A 11 19.24 -11.67 -6.02
C ILE A 11 19.03 -13.15 -5.63
N LEU A 12 18.10 -13.85 -6.30
CA LEU A 12 17.86 -15.28 -6.05
C LEU A 12 19.08 -16.14 -6.45
N LYS A 13 19.70 -15.85 -7.59
CA LYS A 13 20.95 -16.51 -8.03
C LYS A 13 22.11 -16.26 -7.07
N LEU A 14 22.22 -15.03 -6.54
CA LEU A 14 23.25 -14.69 -5.57
C LEU A 14 23.01 -15.41 -4.23
N GLN A 15 21.77 -15.50 -3.76
CA GLN A 15 21.43 -16.25 -2.53
C GLN A 15 21.71 -17.75 -2.66
N LEU A 16 21.40 -18.34 -3.82
CA LEU A 16 21.74 -19.75 -4.10
C LEU A 16 23.25 -19.97 -4.13
N PHE A 17 24.01 -19.05 -4.73
CA PHE A 17 25.48 -19.13 -4.80
C PHE A 17 26.13 -19.05 -3.41
N PHE A 18 25.72 -18.09 -2.57
CA PHE A 18 26.20 -18.00 -1.20
C PHE A 18 25.74 -19.19 -0.33
N GLY A 19 24.52 -19.69 -0.53
CA GLY A 19 23.99 -20.86 0.15
C GLY A 19 24.82 -22.12 -0.12
N VAL A 20 25.22 -22.36 -1.38
CA VAL A 20 26.08 -23.49 -1.76
C VAL A 20 27.48 -23.37 -1.17
N ILE A 21 28.04 -22.17 -1.09
CA ILE A 21 29.36 -21.92 -0.45
C ILE A 21 29.31 -22.21 1.05
N ILE A 22 28.24 -21.79 1.74
CA ILE A 22 28.05 -22.05 3.18
C ILE A 22 27.86 -23.55 3.44
N LEU A 23 27.11 -24.26 2.59
CA LEU A 23 26.93 -25.71 2.66
C LEU A 23 28.23 -26.48 2.37
N SER A 24 29.05 -26.01 1.42
CA SER A 24 30.39 -26.55 1.13
C SER A 24 31.31 -26.47 2.36
N PHE A 25 31.23 -25.37 3.12
CA PHE A 25 32.03 -25.18 4.34
C PHE A 25 31.60 -26.11 5.50
N ARG A 26 30.34 -26.56 5.52
CA ARG A 26 29.78 -27.39 6.60
C ARG A 26 30.29 -28.84 6.61
N SER A 27 30.89 -29.33 5.53
CA SER A 27 31.30 -30.74 5.41
C SER A 27 32.57 -31.08 6.21
N LYS A 28 33.44 -30.12 6.57
CA LYS A 28 34.78 -30.43 7.11
C LYS A 28 34.95 -30.32 8.64
N SER A 29 33.87 -30.17 9.41
CA SER A 29 33.94 -30.09 10.87
C SER A 29 32.85 -30.93 11.54
N MET A 30 32.99 -32.25 11.46
CA MET A 30 32.27 -33.16 12.35
C MET A 30 32.84 -33.01 13.78
N ILE A 31 32.02 -32.46 14.67
CA ILE A 31 31.89 -32.81 16.09
C ILE A 31 33.23 -32.96 16.85
N ARG A 32 33.78 -31.88 17.39
CA ARG A 32 34.71 -31.98 18.53
C ARG A 32 34.42 -30.94 19.60
N LYS A 33 33.97 -31.47 20.75
CA LYS A 33 34.01 -30.93 22.12
C LYS A 33 33.05 -29.79 22.49
N LEU A 34 31.93 -30.23 23.06
CA LEU A 34 30.96 -29.50 23.89
C LEU A 34 31.49 -29.06 25.28
N ARG A 35 32.74 -28.63 25.43
CA ARG A 35 33.18 -28.10 26.74
C ARG A 35 34.37 -27.17 26.61
N SER A 36 34.08 -25.87 26.58
CA SER A 36 34.98 -24.84 27.08
C SER A 36 34.16 -23.59 27.38
N CYS A 37 34.38 -22.98 28.54
CA CYS A 37 33.92 -21.63 28.85
C CYS A 37 34.65 -20.65 27.92
N SER A 38 34.23 -20.54 26.67
CA SER A 38 34.91 -19.78 25.63
C SER A 38 33.96 -18.72 25.08
N GLY A 39 34.45 -17.48 25.00
CA GLY A 39 33.77 -16.40 24.29
C GLY A 39 33.53 -16.74 22.83
N LEU A 40 32.67 -15.93 22.19
CA LEU A 40 32.25 -16.10 20.80
C LEU A 40 33.47 -16.01 19.87
N SER A 41 33.69 -17.05 19.07
CA SER A 41 34.81 -17.06 18.12
C SER A 41 34.54 -16.11 16.95
N LEU A 42 35.58 -15.45 16.44
CA LEU A 42 35.46 -14.51 15.32
C LEU A 42 34.82 -15.15 14.07
N ILE A 43 35.12 -16.42 13.81
CA ILE A 43 34.54 -17.17 12.69
C ILE A 43 33.05 -17.44 12.90
N GLU A 44 32.64 -17.74 14.13
CA GLU A 44 31.24 -17.98 14.47
C GLU A 44 30.43 -16.70 14.33
N LEU A 45 30.98 -15.56 14.79
CA LEU A 45 30.39 -14.23 14.58
C LEU A 45 30.20 -13.92 13.09
N LEU A 46 31.20 -14.20 12.27
CA LEU A 46 31.13 -13.98 10.82
C LEU A 46 30.01 -14.80 10.18
N PHE A 47 29.89 -16.08 10.57
CA PHE A 47 28.80 -16.93 10.10
C PHE A 47 27.43 -16.43 10.55
N THR A 48 27.28 -15.99 11.81
CA THR A 48 26.02 -15.44 12.32
C THR A 48 25.60 -14.18 11.55
N ILE A 49 26.52 -13.23 11.33
CA ILE A 49 26.23 -12.00 10.56
C ILE A 49 25.91 -12.34 9.10
N SER A 50 26.61 -13.33 8.52
CA SER A 50 26.35 -13.77 7.14
C SER A 50 24.94 -14.35 6.98
N ILE A 51 24.53 -15.24 7.89
CA ILE A 51 23.18 -15.83 7.88
C ILE A 51 22.12 -14.75 8.12
N LEU A 52 22.36 -13.85 9.07
CA LEU A 52 21.46 -12.73 9.35
C LEU A 52 21.28 -11.82 8.12
N GLY A 53 22.37 -11.53 7.41
CA GLY A 53 22.34 -10.73 6.18
C GLY A 53 21.46 -11.35 5.09
N ILE A 54 21.57 -12.67 4.88
CA ILE A 54 20.72 -13.39 3.91
C ILE A 54 19.24 -13.25 4.29
N VAL A 55 18.91 -13.41 5.57
CA VAL A 55 17.53 -13.27 6.06
C VAL A 55 17.02 -11.84 5.87
N MET A 56 17.83 -10.83 6.22
CA MET A 56 17.44 -9.42 6.10
C MET A 56 17.17 -9.01 4.65
N ILE A 57 17.97 -9.50 3.70
CA ILE A 57 17.76 -9.26 2.27
C ILE A 57 16.39 -9.77 1.82
N SER A 58 15.94 -10.90 2.36
CA SER A 58 14.64 -11.48 2.01
C SER A 58 13.46 -10.71 2.62
N ILE A 59 13.64 -10.05 3.76
CA ILE A 59 12.60 -9.30 4.47
C ILE A 59 12.47 -7.86 3.96
N ALA A 60 13.57 -7.25 3.51
CA ALA A 60 13.57 -5.86 3.06
C ALA A 60 12.49 -5.52 2.00
N PRO A 61 12.23 -6.34 0.97
CA PRO A 61 11.17 -6.08 0.00
C PRO A 61 9.78 -6.02 0.62
N LEU A 62 9.52 -6.86 1.62
CA LEU A 62 8.24 -6.91 2.33
C LEU A 62 8.03 -5.62 3.13
N MET A 63 9.06 -5.11 3.80
CA MET A 63 8.99 -3.83 4.51
C MET A 63 8.75 -2.66 3.55
N ILE A 64 9.47 -2.61 2.42
CA ILE A 64 9.30 -1.55 1.41
C ILE A 64 7.87 -1.59 0.84
N ASN A 65 7.37 -2.77 0.50
CA ASN A 65 6.03 -2.92 -0.05
C ASN A 65 4.94 -2.63 0.99
N SER A 66 5.14 -3.05 2.25
CA SER A 66 4.23 -2.74 3.35
C SER A 66 4.09 -1.22 3.55
N ASN A 67 5.21 -0.49 3.57
CA ASN A 67 5.17 0.98 3.68
C ASN A 67 4.43 1.64 2.49
N LYS A 68 4.65 1.14 1.27
CA LYS A 68 3.93 1.65 0.08
C LYS A 68 2.44 1.38 0.16
N ILE A 69 2.06 0.16 0.53
CA ILE A 69 0.65 -0.23 0.70
C ILE A 69 0.02 0.62 1.80
N ASN A 70 0.68 0.78 2.94
CA ASN A 70 0.14 1.54 4.05
C ASN A 70 -0.15 3.00 3.68
N ARG A 71 0.78 3.67 2.99
CA ARG A 71 0.56 5.04 2.51
C ARG A 71 -0.59 5.13 1.51
N LYS A 72 -0.71 4.15 0.61
CA LYS A 72 -1.84 4.09 -0.33
C LYS A 72 -3.17 3.86 0.39
N SER A 73 -3.19 2.96 1.37
CA SER A 73 -4.37 2.67 2.19
C SER A 73 -4.81 3.89 3.00
N GLU A 74 -3.87 4.63 3.58
CA GLU A 74 -4.16 5.87 4.32
C GLU A 74 -4.77 6.94 3.41
N SER A 75 -4.19 7.17 2.23
CA SER A 75 -4.72 8.10 1.24
C SER A 75 -6.12 7.69 0.76
N LEU A 76 -6.34 6.41 0.46
CA LEU A 76 -7.66 5.89 0.08
C LEU A 76 -8.67 6.07 1.21
N TYR A 77 -8.32 5.71 2.45
CA TYR A 77 -9.18 5.85 3.62
C TYR A 77 -9.62 7.32 3.83
N ASN A 78 -8.69 8.27 3.73
CA ASN A 78 -8.99 9.68 3.88
C ASN A 78 -9.89 10.19 2.73
N ALA A 79 -9.65 9.75 1.49
CA ALA A 79 -10.50 10.08 0.35
C ALA A 79 -11.92 9.51 0.51
N THR A 80 -12.05 8.28 1.00
CA THR A 80 -13.34 7.65 1.30
C THR A 80 -14.11 8.43 2.37
N LEU A 81 -13.45 8.77 3.50
CA LEU A 81 -14.07 9.57 4.57
C LEU A 81 -14.56 10.91 4.06
N LEU A 82 -13.74 11.58 3.26
CA LEU A 82 -14.08 12.87 2.69
C LEU A 82 -15.29 12.74 1.75
N ALA A 83 -15.26 11.77 0.82
CA ALA A 83 -16.37 11.54 -0.11
C ALA A 83 -17.68 11.22 0.63
N GLN A 84 -17.61 10.42 1.69
CA GLN A 84 -18.75 10.10 2.54
C GLN A 84 -19.30 11.33 3.26
N GLY A 85 -18.44 12.17 3.84
CA GLY A 85 -18.86 13.42 4.48
C GLY A 85 -19.62 14.35 3.52
N TYR A 86 -19.14 14.52 2.29
CA TYR A 86 -19.85 15.29 1.27
C TYR A 86 -21.18 14.62 0.89
N MET A 87 -21.20 13.29 0.68
CA MET A 87 -22.43 12.56 0.36
C MET A 87 -23.49 12.73 1.45
N GLU A 88 -23.09 12.62 2.72
CA GLU A 88 -23.97 12.81 3.87
C GLU A 88 -24.49 14.24 3.95
N SER A 89 -23.63 15.24 3.75
CA SER A 89 -24.04 16.65 3.74
C SER A 89 -25.06 16.96 2.63
N ILE A 90 -24.86 16.39 1.43
CA ILE A 90 -25.78 16.55 0.31
C ILE A 90 -27.10 15.83 0.61
N LYS A 91 -27.06 14.65 1.22
CA LYS A 91 -28.25 13.90 1.63
C LYS A 91 -29.04 14.62 2.72
N ALA A 92 -28.37 15.24 3.67
CA ALA A 92 -28.98 15.96 4.79
C ALA A 92 -29.55 17.33 4.41
N SER A 93 -29.09 17.93 3.31
CA SER A 93 -29.59 19.23 2.86
C SER A 93 -31.07 19.18 2.46
N ASP A 94 -31.86 20.21 2.74
CA ASP A 94 -33.27 20.27 2.34
C ASP A 94 -33.45 20.63 0.86
N CYS A 95 -32.45 21.29 0.27
CA CYS A 95 -32.43 21.68 -1.13
C CYS A 95 -31.29 20.98 -1.89
N ILE A 96 -31.40 20.92 -3.22
CA ILE A 96 -30.36 20.38 -4.08
C ILE A 96 -30.07 21.40 -5.17
N THR A 97 -28.81 21.78 -5.29
CA THR A 97 -28.31 22.58 -6.41
C THR A 97 -27.76 21.63 -7.46
N VAL A 98 -28.40 21.59 -8.63
CA VAL A 98 -27.95 20.78 -9.76
C VAL A 98 -26.73 21.43 -10.40
N GLY A 99 -25.75 20.63 -10.79
CA GLY A 99 -24.54 21.09 -11.44
C GLY A 99 -23.27 20.50 -10.82
N ARG A 100 -22.14 20.97 -11.36
CA ARG A 100 -20.80 20.52 -10.98
C ARG A 100 -20.12 21.56 -10.08
N THR A 101 -19.70 21.12 -8.90
CA THR A 101 -18.91 21.91 -7.95
C THR A 101 -17.55 21.27 -7.78
N VAL A 102 -16.50 22.08 -7.68
CA VAL A 102 -15.14 21.62 -7.43
C VAL A 102 -14.62 22.33 -6.20
N GLU A 103 -14.29 21.55 -5.17
CA GLU A 103 -13.65 22.05 -3.96
C GLU A 103 -12.22 21.55 -3.87
N ILE A 104 -11.27 22.47 -3.68
CA ILE A 104 -9.85 22.16 -3.62
C ILE A 104 -9.39 22.37 -2.19
N HIS A 105 -8.90 21.31 -1.57
CA HIS A 105 -8.30 21.33 -0.25
C HIS A 105 -6.86 20.84 -0.37
N ASP A 106 -5.91 21.77 -0.21
CA ASP A 106 -4.48 21.55 -0.38
C ASP A 106 -4.12 20.94 -1.75
N ASN A 107 -3.97 19.62 -1.78
CA ASN A 107 -3.55 18.83 -2.94
C ASN A 107 -4.61 17.80 -3.35
N THR A 108 -5.78 17.88 -2.74
CA THR A 108 -6.94 17.01 -2.94
C THR A 108 -8.07 17.82 -3.56
N GLN A 109 -8.60 17.35 -4.67
CA GLN A 109 -9.72 17.96 -5.38
C GLN A 109 -10.95 17.08 -5.23
N VAL A 110 -12.06 17.69 -4.86
CA VAL A 110 -13.35 17.02 -4.68
C VAL A 110 -14.28 17.56 -5.74
N ILE A 111 -14.69 16.69 -6.65
CA ILE A 111 -15.63 17.03 -7.71
C ILE A 111 -16.98 16.45 -7.32
N ILE A 112 -17.96 17.31 -7.16
CA ILE A 112 -19.34 16.95 -6.86
C ILE A 112 -20.16 17.24 -8.10
N ASP A 113 -20.78 16.23 -8.67
CA ASP A 113 -21.64 16.36 -9.85
C ASP A 113 -23.05 15.86 -9.52
N ILE A 114 -24.03 16.75 -9.65
CA ILE A 114 -25.42 16.47 -9.34
C ILE A 114 -26.26 16.62 -10.60
N GLU A 115 -26.88 15.53 -11.03
CA GLU A 115 -27.69 15.45 -12.23
C GLU A 115 -29.14 15.08 -11.90
N LYS A 116 -30.11 15.76 -12.52
CA LYS A 116 -31.52 15.38 -12.42
C LYS A 116 -31.80 14.19 -13.34
N VAL A 117 -32.41 13.14 -12.81
CA VAL A 117 -32.77 11.96 -13.62
C VAL A 117 -34.10 12.22 -14.33
N VAL A 118 -34.03 12.46 -15.64
CA VAL A 118 -35.15 12.90 -16.51
C VAL A 118 -36.42 12.05 -16.36
N LYS A 119 -36.27 10.76 -16.04
CA LYS A 119 -37.39 9.80 -15.95
C LYS A 119 -38.27 9.97 -14.70
N TYR A 120 -37.77 10.58 -13.63
CA TYR A 120 -38.49 10.70 -12.37
C TYR A 120 -38.39 12.13 -11.84
N ASP A 121 -39.54 12.72 -11.51
CA ASP A 121 -39.52 14.04 -10.88
C ASP A 121 -38.92 13.92 -9.47
N HIS A 122 -38.14 14.92 -9.07
CA HIS A 122 -37.44 14.97 -7.79
C HIS A 122 -36.39 13.88 -7.50
N PHE A 123 -35.91 13.16 -8.52
CA PHE A 123 -34.84 12.17 -8.39
C PHE A 123 -33.51 12.72 -8.93
N TYR A 124 -32.48 12.70 -8.09
CA TYR A 124 -31.17 13.27 -8.42
C TYR A 124 -30.08 12.21 -8.23
N LYS A 125 -29.19 12.09 -9.22
CA LYS A 125 -27.95 11.34 -9.11
C LYS A 125 -26.86 12.27 -8.59
N VAL A 126 -26.13 11.84 -7.58
CA VAL A 126 -25.01 12.54 -6.97
C VAL A 126 -23.77 11.71 -7.21
N THR A 127 -22.78 12.27 -7.87
CA THR A 127 -21.47 11.65 -8.10
C THR A 127 -20.42 12.48 -7.38
N ILE A 128 -19.59 11.86 -6.56
CA ILE A 128 -18.51 12.51 -5.83
C ILE A 128 -17.22 11.82 -6.22
N GLU A 129 -16.28 12.58 -6.78
CA GLU A 129 -14.97 12.10 -7.19
C GLU A 129 -13.91 12.80 -6.35
N VAL A 130 -13.02 12.03 -5.72
CA VAL A 130 -11.90 12.56 -4.97
C VAL A 130 -10.63 12.26 -5.74
N LEU A 131 -9.92 13.32 -6.09
CA LEU A 131 -8.67 13.29 -6.81
C LEU A 131 -7.54 13.79 -5.92
N GLN A 132 -6.39 13.17 -5.99
CA GLN A 132 -5.15 13.67 -5.39
C GLN A 132 -4.10 13.70 -6.49
N ASP A 133 -3.34 14.80 -6.61
CA ASP A 133 -2.35 14.96 -7.69
C ASP A 133 -2.92 14.73 -9.11
N HIS A 134 -4.20 15.05 -9.33
CA HIS A 134 -4.94 14.81 -10.59
C HIS A 134 -5.21 13.32 -10.91
N GLU A 135 -4.88 12.38 -10.02
CA GLU A 135 -5.30 10.99 -10.12
C GLU A 135 -6.59 10.76 -9.33
N LEU A 136 -7.57 10.08 -9.94
CA LEU A 136 -8.78 9.65 -9.26
C LEU A 136 -8.43 8.57 -8.23
N ILE A 137 -8.67 8.87 -6.97
CA ILE A 137 -8.48 7.91 -5.87
C ILE A 137 -9.77 7.16 -5.60
N GLU A 138 -10.88 7.88 -5.52
CA GLU A 138 -12.14 7.34 -5.05
C GLU A 138 -13.32 7.98 -5.79
N ARG A 139 -14.37 7.20 -6.02
CA ARG A 139 -15.62 7.67 -6.62
C ARG A 139 -16.83 7.08 -5.91
N PHE A 140 -17.72 7.95 -5.45
CA PHE A 140 -18.98 7.59 -4.84
C PHE A 140 -20.14 7.99 -5.75
N GLU A 141 -21.09 7.07 -5.91
CA GLU A 141 -22.36 7.36 -6.56
C GLU A 141 -23.50 7.17 -5.56
N GLY A 142 -24.41 8.13 -5.53
CA GLY A 142 -25.57 8.12 -4.67
C GLY A 142 -26.79 8.69 -5.38
N TYR A 143 -27.93 8.48 -4.76
CA TYR A 143 -29.19 9.05 -5.21
C TYR A 143 -29.86 9.79 -4.07
N LYS A 144 -30.55 10.87 -4.41
CA LYS A 144 -31.36 11.63 -3.48
C LYS A 144 -32.75 11.87 -4.07
N ILE A 145 -33.76 11.63 -3.25
CA ILE A 145 -35.17 11.88 -3.57
C ILE A 145 -35.63 13.00 -2.65
N ILE A 146 -36.23 14.05 -3.22
CA ILE A 146 -36.92 15.06 -2.43
C ILE A 146 -38.42 14.75 -2.49
N MET A 147 -39.00 14.32 -1.38
CA MET A 147 -40.46 14.24 -1.25
C MET A 147 -40.98 15.61 -0.82
N ARG A 148 -41.96 16.13 -1.56
CA ARG A 148 -42.60 17.42 -1.26
C ARG A 148 -43.73 17.23 -0.25
#